data_AF-A0A850RQ81-F1
#
_entry.id   AF-A0A850RQ81-F1
#
_cell.length_a   1.000
_cell.length_b   1.000
_cell.length_c   1.000
_cell.angle_alpha   90.00
_cell.angle_beta   90.00
_cell.angle_gamma   90.00
#
_symmetry.space_group_name_H-M   'P 1'
#
loop_
_entity.id
_entity.type
_entity.pdbx_description
1 polymer ?
#
loop_
_entity_poly.entity_id
_entity_poly.type
_entity_poly.pdbx_seq_one_letter_code
_entity_poly.pdbx_strand_id
1 'polypeptide(L)'
;MKNIYKIDSYLKMQNSLLDALKRRLGVQSDAQLARLLGLTRTPLHQVRHGRSRLGLATRLRILDLLAYQGRTDWTSRLEVEALIAALQEAEGEDLLPPTPPQRQKRTPGPEGRLLDLVQASGGFATDADLANFLGIARESVVNARAGRTTLGPRPRLRILNHIEPFDLADLEHRLESDEALLDVLAGYIPDSQKIAIS
;
A
#
# COMPACT_ATOMS: atom_id res chain seq x y z
N MET A 1 6.42 -34.53 10.67
CA MET A 1 5.04 -34.34 11.17
C MET A 1 4.66 -32.89 11.55
N LYS A 2 5.58 -31.93 11.73
CA LYS A 2 5.23 -30.54 12.12
C LYS A 2 4.63 -29.64 11.01
N ASN A 3 4.66 -30.07 9.74
CA ASN A 3 4.33 -29.19 8.61
C ASN A 3 2.84 -29.23 8.21
N ILE A 4 2.13 -30.34 8.45
CA ILE A 4 0.72 -30.52 8.03
C ILE A 4 -0.22 -29.64 8.85
N TYR A 5 -0.02 -29.56 10.17
CA TYR A 5 -0.85 -28.74 11.06
C TYR A 5 -0.74 -27.23 10.79
N LYS A 6 0.43 -26.77 10.31
CA LYS A 6 0.66 -25.36 10.00
C LYS A 6 -0.07 -24.92 8.73
N ILE A 7 -0.19 -25.80 7.74
CA ILE A 7 -0.90 -25.54 6.49
C ILE A 7 -2.41 -25.44 6.71
N ASP A 8 -2.97 -26.33 7.53
CA ASP A 8 -4.42 -26.39 7.77
C ASP A 8 -4.91 -25.17 8.60
N SER A 9 -4.15 -24.77 9.61
CA SER A 9 -4.42 -23.55 10.40
C SER A 9 -4.37 -22.28 9.54
N TYR A 10 -3.40 -22.19 8.63
CA TYR A 10 -3.23 -21.04 7.75
C TYR A 10 -4.35 -20.93 6.70
N LEU A 11 -4.71 -22.06 6.08
CA LEU A 11 -5.83 -22.14 5.13
C LEU A 11 -7.15 -21.71 5.78
N LYS A 12 -7.37 -22.14 7.03
CA LYS A 12 -8.54 -21.75 7.82
C LYS A 12 -8.54 -20.23 8.10
N MET A 13 -7.39 -19.64 8.40
CA MET A 13 -7.28 -18.19 8.66
C MET A 13 -7.59 -17.36 7.41
N GLN A 14 -7.00 -17.70 6.26
CA GLN A 14 -7.23 -16.95 5.01
C GLN A 14 -8.67 -17.03 4.54
N ASN A 15 -9.28 -18.22 4.63
CA ASN A 15 -10.70 -18.37 4.32
C ASN A 15 -11.57 -17.58 5.28
N SER A 16 -11.22 -17.54 6.57
CA SER A 16 -11.90 -16.71 7.56
C SER A 16 -11.85 -15.22 7.23
N LEU A 17 -10.71 -14.71 6.74
CA LEU A 17 -10.57 -13.32 6.27
C LEU A 17 -11.49 -13.03 5.09
N LEU A 18 -11.47 -13.86 4.05
CA LEU A 18 -12.32 -13.66 2.86
C LEU A 18 -13.81 -13.77 3.21
N ASP A 19 -14.20 -14.71 4.05
CA ASP A 19 -15.59 -14.86 4.47
C ASP A 19 -16.04 -13.74 5.43
N ALA A 20 -15.15 -13.23 6.27
CA ALA A 20 -15.41 -12.03 7.07
C ALA A 20 -15.63 -10.81 6.16
N LEU A 21 -14.77 -10.61 5.16
CA LEU A 21 -14.92 -9.54 4.16
C LEU A 21 -16.25 -9.65 3.44
N LYS A 22 -16.63 -10.85 2.99
CA LYS A 22 -17.92 -11.05 2.30
C LYS A 22 -19.09 -10.62 3.15
N ARG A 23 -19.13 -11.11 4.39
CA ARG A 23 -20.21 -10.80 5.34
C ARG A 23 -20.25 -9.31 5.67
N ARG A 24 -19.11 -8.69 5.98
CA ARG A 24 -19.04 -7.27 6.37
C ARG A 24 -19.36 -6.31 5.23
N LEU A 25 -18.94 -6.64 4.01
CA LEU A 25 -19.16 -5.81 2.82
C LEU A 25 -20.47 -6.16 2.09
N GLY A 26 -21.26 -7.10 2.61
CA GLY A 26 -22.54 -7.50 2.04
C GLY A 26 -22.44 -8.16 0.66
N VAL A 27 -21.28 -8.70 0.29
CA VAL A 27 -21.08 -9.36 -1.02
C VAL A 27 -21.38 -10.86 -0.92
N GLN A 28 -22.14 -11.39 -1.87
CA GLN A 28 -22.67 -12.75 -1.81
C GLN A 28 -21.74 -13.77 -2.49
N SER A 29 -20.91 -13.32 -3.43
CA SER A 29 -20.06 -14.21 -4.22
C SER A 29 -18.60 -13.78 -4.22
N ASP A 30 -17.72 -14.76 -4.42
CA ASP A 30 -16.29 -14.53 -4.59
C ASP A 30 -16.01 -13.72 -5.86
N ALA A 31 -16.87 -13.80 -6.87
CA ALA A 31 -16.78 -12.96 -8.06
C ALA A 31 -17.04 -11.47 -7.76
N GLN A 32 -18.02 -11.17 -6.90
CA GLN A 32 -18.26 -9.80 -6.43
C GLN A 32 -17.10 -9.30 -5.56
N LEU A 33 -16.62 -10.13 -4.62
CA LEU A 33 -15.47 -9.78 -3.79
C LEU A 33 -14.22 -9.51 -4.64
N ALA A 34 -13.92 -10.36 -5.62
CA ALA A 34 -12.78 -10.17 -6.51
C ALA A 34 -12.85 -8.82 -7.24
N ARG A 35 -14.02 -8.47 -7.81
CA ARG A 35 -14.23 -7.17 -8.46
C ARG A 35 -14.00 -6.01 -7.50
N LEU A 36 -14.55 -6.10 -6.29
CA LEU A 36 -14.40 -5.05 -5.27
C LEU A 36 -12.94 -4.84 -4.85
N LEU A 37 -12.17 -5.93 -4.79
CA LEU A 37 -10.75 -5.95 -4.46
C LEU A 37 -9.82 -5.65 -5.65
N GLY A 38 -10.37 -5.41 -6.85
CA GLY A 38 -9.56 -5.21 -8.07
C GLY A 38 -8.80 -6.47 -8.53
N LEU A 39 -9.27 -7.65 -8.15
CA LEU A 39 -8.70 -8.95 -8.51
C LEU A 39 -9.50 -9.64 -9.60
N THR A 40 -8.84 -10.51 -10.37
CA THR A 40 -9.55 -11.51 -11.18
C THR A 40 -9.95 -12.71 -10.31
N ARG A 41 -10.76 -13.63 -10.86
CA ARG A 41 -11.20 -14.84 -10.13
C ARG A 41 -10.03 -15.75 -9.75
N THR A 42 -9.00 -15.83 -10.60
CA THR A 42 -7.89 -16.79 -10.43
C THR A 42 -7.03 -16.50 -9.19
N PRO A 43 -6.54 -15.26 -8.95
CA PRO A 43 -5.84 -14.92 -7.72
C PRO A 43 -6.67 -15.18 -6.46
N LEU A 44 -7.96 -14.81 -6.47
CA LEU A 44 -8.82 -15.04 -5.31
C LEU A 44 -8.99 -16.54 -5.03
N HIS A 45 -9.16 -17.35 -6.07
CA HIS A 45 -9.20 -18.81 -5.97
C HIS A 45 -7.89 -19.39 -5.40
N GLN A 46 -6.73 -18.88 -5.82
CA GLN A 46 -5.44 -19.31 -5.25
C GLN A 46 -5.34 -18.98 -3.75
N VAL A 47 -5.82 -17.81 -3.32
CA VAL A 47 -5.87 -17.45 -1.90
C VAL A 47 -6.83 -18.37 -1.12
N ARG A 48 -8.03 -18.66 -1.66
CA ARG A 48 -9.00 -19.59 -1.05
C ARG A 48 -8.42 -20.98 -0.78
N HIS A 49 -7.53 -21.43 -1.64
CA HIS A 49 -6.88 -22.74 -1.54
C HIS A 49 -5.52 -22.69 -0.83
N GLY A 50 -5.17 -21.57 -0.18
CA GLY A 50 -3.90 -21.45 0.56
C GLY A 50 -2.66 -21.47 -0.33
N ARG A 51 -2.83 -21.30 -1.64
CA ARG A 51 -1.73 -21.32 -2.63
C ARG A 51 -1.01 -19.99 -2.74
N SER A 52 -1.65 -18.90 -2.31
CA SER A 52 -1.07 -17.56 -2.30
C SER A 52 -1.63 -16.70 -1.16
N ARG A 53 -1.02 -15.53 -0.94
CA ARG A 53 -1.55 -14.47 -0.07
C ARG A 53 -2.18 -13.36 -0.89
N LEU A 54 -3.07 -12.61 -0.26
CA LEU A 54 -3.44 -11.30 -0.80
C LEU A 54 -2.19 -10.43 -0.87
N GLY A 55 -1.96 -9.84 -2.04
CA GLY A 55 -0.87 -8.90 -2.24
C GLY A 55 -1.09 -7.62 -1.42
N LEU A 56 -0.01 -6.88 -1.20
CA LEU A 56 -0.02 -5.67 -0.40
C LEU A 56 -1.00 -4.61 -0.92
N ALA A 57 -1.06 -4.41 -2.24
CA ALA A 57 -2.00 -3.47 -2.86
C ALA A 57 -3.46 -3.86 -2.60
N THR A 58 -3.77 -5.16 -2.63
CA THR A 58 -5.12 -5.65 -2.30
C THR A 58 -5.44 -5.46 -0.82
N ARG A 59 -4.47 -5.65 0.07
CA ARG A 59 -4.65 -5.41 1.51
C ARG A 59 -4.84 -3.93 1.82
N LEU A 60 -4.11 -3.03 1.15
CA LEU A 60 -4.37 -1.59 1.20
C LEU A 60 -5.77 -1.25 0.74
N ARG A 61 -6.22 -1.87 -0.36
CA ARG A 61 -7.60 -1.70 -0.85
C ARG A 61 -8.65 -2.18 0.16
N ILE A 62 -8.36 -3.24 0.91
CA ILE A 62 -9.23 -3.67 2.03
C ILE A 62 -9.31 -2.57 3.08
N LEU A 63 -8.18 -1.97 3.46
CA LEU A 63 -8.16 -0.88 4.45
C LEU A 63 -8.93 0.36 3.95
N ASP A 64 -8.85 0.69 2.66
CA ASP A 64 -9.68 1.75 2.03
C ASP A 64 -11.18 1.48 2.21
N LEU A 65 -11.61 0.25 1.92
CA LEU A 65 -13.02 -0.15 2.03
C LEU A 65 -13.53 -0.10 3.48
N LEU A 66 -12.62 -0.26 4.45
CA LEU A 66 -12.94 -0.24 5.87
C LEU A 66 -12.78 1.13 6.51
N ALA A 67 -12.46 2.16 5.72
CA ALA A 67 -12.17 3.51 6.21
C ALA A 67 -11.11 3.50 7.34
N TYR A 68 -10.07 2.69 7.20
CA TYR A 68 -9.08 2.48 8.25
C TYR A 68 -8.40 3.81 8.64
N GLN A 69 -8.33 4.11 9.94
CA GLN A 69 -7.88 5.40 10.49
C GLN A 69 -8.66 6.62 9.94
N GLY A 70 -9.93 6.44 9.55
CA GLY A 70 -10.75 7.50 8.97
C GLY A 70 -10.38 7.83 7.53
N ARG A 71 -9.53 7.03 6.87
CA ARG A 71 -9.09 7.25 5.49
C ARG A 71 -9.64 6.17 4.57
N THR A 72 -10.11 6.58 3.40
CA THR A 72 -10.75 5.70 2.40
C THR A 72 -9.99 5.67 1.06
N ASP A 73 -8.82 6.30 1.01
CA ASP A 73 -8.16 6.70 -0.22
C ASP A 73 -6.65 6.39 -0.23
N TRP A 74 -6.16 5.48 0.62
CA TRP A 74 -4.76 5.04 0.66
C TRP A 74 -4.25 4.69 -0.74
N THR A 75 -5.01 3.91 -1.51
CA THR A 75 -4.57 3.52 -2.87
C THR A 75 -4.34 4.71 -3.79
N SER A 76 -5.26 5.67 -3.84
CA SER A 76 -5.10 6.88 -4.67
C SER A 76 -4.00 7.81 -4.18
N ARG A 77 -3.79 7.88 -2.86
CA ARG A 77 -2.74 8.72 -2.27
C ARG A 77 -1.34 8.16 -2.48
N LEU A 78 -1.23 6.87 -2.79
CA LEU A 78 0.01 6.22 -3.17
C LEU A 78 0.27 6.26 -4.68
N GLU A 79 -0.56 6.94 -5.47
CA GLU A 79 -0.23 7.21 -6.87
C GLU A 79 0.92 8.21 -6.96
N VAL A 80 1.77 8.03 -7.98
CA VAL A 80 3.01 8.82 -8.12
C VAL A 80 2.70 10.31 -8.20
N GLU A 81 1.72 10.70 -9.02
CA GLU A 81 1.32 12.10 -9.19
C GLU A 81 0.70 12.68 -7.92
N ALA A 82 -0.02 11.87 -7.14
CA ALA A 82 -0.59 12.31 -5.86
C ALA A 82 0.51 12.58 -4.82
N LEU A 83 1.53 11.73 -4.76
CA LEU A 83 2.69 11.95 -3.88
C LEU A 83 3.53 13.15 -4.30
N ILE A 84 3.73 13.34 -5.60
CA ILE A 84 4.41 14.53 -6.14
C ILE A 84 3.65 15.79 -5.71
N ALA A 85 2.34 15.83 -5.95
CA ALA A 85 1.50 16.96 -5.58
C ALA A 85 1.55 17.24 -4.07
N ALA A 86 1.44 16.20 -3.25
CA ALA A 86 1.48 16.34 -1.79
C ALA A 86 2.85 16.82 -1.27
N LEU A 87 3.97 16.39 -1.86
CA LEU A 87 5.31 16.92 -1.53
C LEU A 87 5.44 18.40 -1.89
N GLN A 88 4.96 18.79 -3.07
CA GLN A 88 5.01 20.18 -3.52
C GLN A 88 4.12 21.08 -2.65
N GLU A 89 2.97 20.57 -2.21
CA GLU A 89 2.09 21.29 -1.28
C GLU A 89 2.73 21.45 0.11
N ALA A 90 3.35 20.40 0.64
CA ALA A 90 3.96 20.43 1.97
C ALA A 90 5.20 21.33 2.07
N GLU A 91 6.00 21.39 1.01
CA GLU A 91 7.28 22.12 0.99
C GLU A 91 7.18 23.51 0.34
N GLY A 92 6.05 23.82 -0.29
CA GLY A 92 5.83 25.06 -1.06
C GLY A 92 6.41 25.01 -2.48
N GLU A 93 6.12 26.05 -3.28
CA GLU A 93 6.56 26.14 -4.70
C GLU A 93 8.09 26.15 -4.87
N ASP A 94 8.84 26.48 -3.81
CA ASP A 94 10.30 26.61 -3.84
C ASP A 94 11.04 25.27 -3.81
N LEU A 95 10.36 24.14 -3.58
CA LEU A 95 10.98 22.82 -3.64
C LEU A 95 11.23 22.40 -5.10
N LEU A 96 12.28 22.99 -5.69
CA LEU A 96 12.81 22.56 -6.97
C LEU A 96 13.62 21.27 -6.75
N PRO A 97 13.44 20.24 -7.60
CA PRO A 97 14.31 19.08 -7.55
C PRO A 97 15.76 19.54 -7.75
N PRO A 98 16.74 19.02 -6.97
CA PRO A 98 18.13 19.38 -7.11
C PRO A 98 18.54 19.17 -8.57
N THR A 99 19.26 20.15 -9.14
CA THR A 99 19.71 20.05 -10.52
C THR A 99 20.59 18.81 -10.65
N PRO A 100 20.20 17.80 -11.46
CA PRO A 100 20.94 16.55 -11.50
C PRO A 100 22.36 16.81 -12.02
N PRO A 101 23.40 16.20 -11.41
CA PRO A 101 24.77 16.37 -11.86
C PRO A 101 24.93 15.77 -13.26
N GLN A 102 24.96 16.63 -14.30
CA GLN A 102 25.37 16.46 -15.70
C GLN A 102 25.47 15.01 -16.29
N ARG A 103 24.56 14.10 -15.96
CA ARG A 103 24.46 12.77 -16.56
C ARG A 103 23.27 12.74 -17.49
N GLN A 104 23.56 12.98 -18.77
CA GLN A 104 22.69 12.78 -19.95
C GLN A 104 21.25 13.29 -19.83
N LYS A 105 20.93 14.35 -20.59
CA LYS A 105 19.64 15.04 -20.79
C LYS A 105 18.43 14.11 -21.07
N ARG A 106 18.02 13.27 -20.13
CA ARG A 106 16.71 12.64 -20.13
C ARG A 106 15.92 13.24 -19.00
N THR A 107 14.81 13.89 -19.35
CA THR A 107 13.81 14.31 -18.36
C THR A 107 13.39 13.07 -17.57
N PRO A 108 13.55 13.05 -16.23
CA PRO A 108 13.13 11.92 -15.44
C PRO A 108 11.64 11.68 -15.64
N GLY A 109 11.25 10.41 -15.75
CA GLY A 109 9.83 10.04 -15.71
C GLY A 109 9.21 10.34 -14.35
N PRO A 110 7.88 10.15 -14.18
CA PRO A 110 7.18 10.46 -12.93
C PRO A 110 7.84 9.87 -11.68
N GLU A 111 8.25 8.60 -11.72
CA GLU A 111 8.95 7.96 -10.59
C GLU A 111 10.31 8.58 -10.28
N GLY A 112 11.07 8.95 -11.31
CA GLY A 112 12.35 9.65 -11.12
C GLY A 112 12.14 11.01 -10.48
N ARG A 113 11.14 11.76 -10.96
CA ARG A 113 10.75 13.05 -10.38
C ARG A 113 10.32 12.91 -8.91
N LEU A 114 9.49 11.92 -8.59
CA LEU A 114 9.09 11.63 -7.21
C LEU A 114 10.32 11.37 -6.33
N LEU A 115 11.22 10.48 -6.76
CA LEU A 115 12.42 10.16 -5.99
C LEU A 115 13.34 11.37 -5.79
N ASP A 116 13.46 12.25 -6.79
CA ASP A 116 14.26 13.47 -6.67
C ASP A 116 13.65 14.46 -5.68
N LEU A 117 12.32 14.63 -5.68
CA LEU A 117 11.60 15.48 -4.71
C LEU A 117 11.72 14.92 -3.28
N VAL A 118 11.54 13.60 -3.11
CA VAL A 118 11.73 12.94 -1.80
C VAL A 118 13.17 13.08 -1.33
N GLN A 119 14.14 12.93 -2.24
CA GLN A 119 15.55 13.11 -1.90
C GLN A 119 15.82 14.52 -1.37
N ALA A 120 15.26 15.53 -2.04
CA ALA A 120 15.40 16.94 -1.68
C ALA A 120 14.72 17.26 -0.35
N SER A 121 13.42 16.94 -0.22
CA SER A 121 12.62 17.18 0.99
C SER A 121 13.19 16.48 2.22
N GLY A 122 13.64 15.22 2.06
CA GLY A 122 14.24 14.47 3.17
C GLY A 122 15.70 14.80 3.48
N GLY A 123 16.35 15.68 2.71
CA GLY A 123 17.77 16.02 2.89
C GLY A 123 18.71 14.82 2.71
N PHE A 124 18.33 13.83 1.91
CA PHE A 124 19.11 12.61 1.72
C PHE A 124 20.31 12.88 0.80
N ALA A 125 21.53 12.77 1.31
CA ALA A 125 22.74 13.13 0.56
C ALA A 125 22.98 12.20 -0.64
N THR A 126 22.61 10.92 -0.53
CA THR A 126 22.87 9.91 -1.54
C THR A 126 21.67 9.01 -1.82
N ASP A 127 21.71 8.31 -2.96
CA ASP A 127 20.75 7.25 -3.30
C ASP A 127 20.75 6.12 -2.26
N ALA A 128 21.87 5.91 -1.55
CA ALA A 128 21.94 4.91 -0.49
C ALA A 128 21.13 5.35 0.73
N ASP A 129 21.19 6.63 1.09
CA ASP A 129 20.41 7.20 2.20
C ASP A 129 18.91 7.14 1.88
N LEU A 130 18.54 7.56 0.66
CA LEU A 130 17.17 7.46 0.17
C LEU A 130 16.67 6.00 0.14
N ALA A 131 17.49 5.06 -0.35
CA ALA A 131 17.12 3.65 -0.39
C ALA A 131 16.93 3.06 1.01
N ASN A 132 17.77 3.45 1.97
CA ASN A 132 17.65 3.04 3.37
C ASN A 132 16.35 3.56 3.99
N PHE A 133 16.03 4.84 3.78
CA PHE A 133 14.75 5.43 4.18
C PHE A 133 13.56 4.65 3.58
N LEU A 134 13.59 4.40 2.27
CA LEU A 134 12.53 3.67 1.55
C LEU A 134 12.47 2.17 1.88
N GLY A 135 13.50 1.61 2.52
CA GLY A 135 13.58 0.19 2.85
C GLY A 135 13.71 -0.71 1.62
N ILE A 136 14.40 -0.23 0.58
CA ILE A 136 14.63 -0.95 -0.67
C ILE A 136 16.12 -0.99 -1.01
N ALA A 137 16.50 -1.82 -1.98
CA ALA A 137 17.87 -1.84 -2.49
C ALA A 137 18.17 -0.54 -3.25
N ARG A 138 19.42 -0.07 -3.18
CA ARG A 138 19.88 1.12 -3.90
C ARG A 138 19.66 1.00 -5.41
N GLU A 139 19.86 -0.19 -5.97
CA GLU A 139 19.64 -0.49 -7.38
C GLU A 139 18.18 -0.28 -7.79
N SER A 140 17.23 -0.49 -6.87
CA SER A 140 15.81 -0.22 -7.12
C SER A 140 15.54 1.28 -7.29
N VAL A 141 16.18 2.14 -6.50
CA VAL A 141 16.11 3.61 -6.67
C VAL A 141 16.67 4.02 -8.03
N VAL A 142 17.85 3.51 -8.38
CA VAL A 142 18.50 3.81 -9.67
C VAL A 142 17.64 3.35 -10.86
N ASN A 143 17.08 2.15 -10.79
CA ASN A 143 16.22 1.61 -11.85
C ASN A 143 14.88 2.35 -11.94
N ALA A 144 14.29 2.75 -10.81
CA ALA A 144 13.07 3.53 -10.79
C ALA A 144 13.27 4.91 -11.42
N ARG A 145 14.38 5.60 -11.08
CA ARG A 145 14.77 6.85 -11.74
C ARG A 145 14.94 6.71 -13.24
N ALA A 146 15.55 5.61 -13.67
CA ALA A 146 15.73 5.31 -15.09
C ALA A 146 14.43 4.88 -15.79
N GLY A 147 13.28 4.84 -15.09
CA GLY A 147 11.99 4.40 -15.63
C GLY A 147 11.93 2.91 -15.96
N ARG A 148 12.85 2.10 -15.41
CA ARG A 148 12.92 0.65 -15.65
C ARG A 148 12.05 -0.16 -14.70
N THR A 149 11.73 0.41 -13.54
CA THR A 149 10.89 -0.18 -12.51
C THR A 149 10.01 0.88 -11.87
N THR A 150 8.97 0.48 -11.17
CA THR A 150 8.13 1.36 -10.34
C THR A 150 8.32 1.05 -8.86
N LEU A 151 8.05 2.03 -8.01
CA LEU A 151 8.04 1.81 -6.57
C LEU A 151 6.82 0.98 -6.17
N GLY A 152 7.03 -0.02 -5.31
CA GLY A 152 5.95 -0.77 -4.71
C GLY A 152 5.18 0.04 -3.64
N PRO A 153 4.09 -0.51 -3.07
CA PRO A 153 3.29 0.25 -2.11
C PRO A 153 4.02 0.59 -0.80
N ARG A 154 4.95 -0.26 -0.31
CA ARG A 154 5.72 0.04 0.92
C ARG A 154 6.60 1.29 0.82
N PRO A 155 7.52 1.41 -0.15
CA PRO A 155 8.31 2.63 -0.27
C PRO A 155 7.42 3.87 -0.46
N ARG A 156 6.29 3.74 -1.17
CA ARG A 156 5.32 4.84 -1.30
C ARG A 156 4.60 5.19 0.00
N LEU A 157 4.28 4.22 0.87
CA LEU A 157 3.73 4.48 2.20
C LEU A 157 4.71 5.24 3.08
N ARG A 158 6.00 4.92 2.99
CA ARG A 158 7.05 5.65 3.71
C ARG A 158 7.17 7.09 3.23
N ILE A 159 7.10 7.30 1.91
CA ILE A 159 7.03 8.64 1.32
C ILE A 159 5.79 9.39 1.84
N LEU A 160 4.61 8.77 1.79
CA LEU A 160 3.39 9.38 2.29
C LEU A 160 3.49 9.74 3.78
N ASN A 161 4.06 8.86 4.59
CA ASN A 161 4.25 9.09 6.03
C ASN A 161 5.25 10.21 6.34
N HIS A 162 6.21 10.45 5.45
CA HIS A 162 7.13 11.59 5.54
C HIS A 162 6.41 12.92 5.27
N ILE A 163 5.45 12.92 4.34
CA ILE A 163 4.66 14.10 3.98
C ILE A 163 3.57 14.37 5.03
N GLU A 164 2.83 13.33 5.40
CA GLU A 164 1.75 13.39 6.39
C GLU A 164 1.94 12.25 7.39
N PRO A 165 2.45 12.54 8.60
CA PRO A 165 2.70 11.51 9.60
C PRO A 165 1.43 10.76 10.04
N PHE A 166 1.53 9.43 10.07
CA PHE A 166 0.55 8.51 10.65
C PHE A 166 1.29 7.35 11.35
N ASP A 167 0.54 6.46 12.00
CA ASP A 167 1.13 5.26 12.60
C ASP A 167 1.47 4.22 11.52
N LEU A 168 2.63 4.42 10.88
CA LEU A 168 3.13 3.54 9.82
C LEU A 168 3.40 2.13 10.34
N ALA A 169 3.87 1.98 11.58
CA ALA A 169 4.19 0.68 12.15
C ALA A 169 2.94 -0.18 12.33
N ASP A 170 1.86 0.40 12.87
CA ASP A 170 0.57 -0.27 12.96
C ASP A 170 -0.02 -0.57 11.57
N LEU A 171 0.08 0.36 10.61
CA LEU A 171 -0.38 0.13 9.25
C LEU A 171 0.37 -1.03 8.58
N GLU A 172 1.70 -1.05 8.66
CA GLU A 172 2.54 -2.13 8.14
C GLU A 172 2.20 -3.46 8.82
N HIS A 173 1.99 -3.47 10.14
CA HIS A 173 1.57 -4.65 10.88
C HIS A 173 0.25 -5.22 10.35
N ARG A 174 -0.76 -4.36 10.15
CA ARG A 174 -2.06 -4.75 9.56
C ARG A 174 -1.91 -5.26 8.14
N LEU A 175 -1.05 -4.62 7.35
CA LEU A 175 -0.78 -5.06 5.98
C LEU A 175 0.00 -6.38 5.90
N GLU A 176 0.63 -6.84 6.97
CA GLU A 176 1.37 -8.11 7.03
C GLU A 176 0.58 -9.26 7.67
N SER A 177 -0.31 -8.96 8.62
CA SER A 177 -1.05 -9.94 9.40
C SER A 177 -2.50 -10.10 8.97
N ASP A 178 -2.91 -11.33 8.64
CA ASP A 178 -4.32 -11.65 8.36
C ASP A 178 -5.19 -11.49 9.62
N GLU A 179 -4.62 -11.76 10.80
CA GLU A 179 -5.27 -11.58 12.11
C GLU A 179 -5.53 -10.10 12.38
N ALA A 180 -4.52 -9.25 12.15
CA ALA A 180 -4.69 -7.81 12.36
C ALA A 180 -5.70 -7.18 11.38
N LEU A 181 -5.83 -7.70 10.15
CA LEU A 181 -6.91 -7.29 9.23
C LEU A 181 -8.28 -7.76 9.71
N LEU A 182 -8.37 -8.98 10.24
CA LEU A 182 -9.60 -9.49 10.84
C LEU A 182 -10.05 -8.63 12.03
N ASP A 183 -9.10 -8.12 12.82
CA ASP A 183 -9.39 -7.21 13.92
C ASP A 183 -9.97 -5.87 13.43
N VAL A 184 -9.42 -5.30 12.35
CA VAL A 184 -10.02 -4.11 11.70
C VAL A 184 -11.44 -4.39 11.24
N LEU A 185 -11.66 -5.54 10.59
CA LEU A 185 -12.98 -5.97 10.12
C LEU A 185 -13.98 -6.20 11.26
N ALA A 186 -13.51 -6.65 12.42
CA ALA A 186 -14.36 -6.85 13.58
C ALA A 186 -14.90 -5.52 14.13
N GLY A 187 -14.07 -4.47 14.11
CA GLY A 187 -14.44 -3.11 14.53
C GLY A 187 -15.22 -2.29 13.49
N TYR A 188 -15.29 -2.75 12.23
CA TYR A 188 -15.97 -2.01 11.17
C TYR A 188 -17.50 -2.06 11.27
N ILE A 189 -18.13 -0.88 11.29
CA ILE A 189 -19.59 -0.68 11.27
C ILE A 189 -19.98 -0.07 9.92
N PRO A 190 -20.78 -0.76 9.08
CA PRO A 190 -21.22 -0.24 7.80
C PRO A 190 -22.03 1.06 7.95
N ASP A 191 -21.90 2.00 7.01
CA ASP A 191 -22.63 3.27 7.05
C ASP A 191 -24.15 3.09 7.04
N SER A 192 -24.67 2.02 6.41
CA SER A 192 -26.08 1.65 6.44
C SER A 192 -26.62 1.33 7.84
N GLN A 193 -25.74 1.01 8.80
CA GLN A 193 -26.10 0.77 10.21
C GLN A 193 -25.87 2.00 11.10
N LYS A 194 -25.11 3.00 10.66
CA LYS A 194 -24.91 4.25 11.41
C LYS A 194 -26.19 5.09 11.50
N ILE A 195 -27.06 4.99 10.50
CA ILE A 195 -28.33 5.72 10.42
C ILE A 195 -29.39 5.17 11.39
N ALA A 196 -29.29 3.91 11.82
CA ALA A 196 -30.29 3.27 12.68
C ALA A 196 -30.08 3.52 14.19
N ILE A 197 -29.01 4.23 14.58
CA ILE A 197 -28.60 4.45 15.98
C ILE A 197 -28.58 5.96 16.34
N SER A 198 -29.00 6.83 15.41
CA SER A 198 -29.21 8.27 15.67
C SER A 198 -30.70 8.58 15.77
#